data_AF-A0A3D2KJW2-F1
#
_entry.id   AF-A0A3D2KJW2-F1
#
_cell.length_a   1.000
_cell.length_b   1.000
_cell.length_c   1.000
_cell.angle_alpha   90.00
_cell.angle_beta   90.00
_cell.angle_gamma   90.00
#
_symmetry.space_group_name_H-M   'P 1'
#
loop_
_entity.id
_entity.type
_entity.pdbx_description
1 polymer ?
#
loop_
_entity_poly.entity_id
_entity_poly.type
_entity_poly.pdbx_seq_one_letter_code
_entity_poly.pdbx_strand_id
1 'polypeptide(L)' 'MKLIVTVVQDKDAPRLIEDLVGAGFRATKLASTGGFLKEGNTTLLVG' A
#
# COMPACT_ATOMS: atom_id res chain seq x y z
N MET A 1 -2.66 17.84 7.93
CA MET A 1 -2.32 16.78 6.96
C MET A 1 -1.31 15.84 7.58
N LYS A 2 -1.51 14.53 7.43
CA LYS A 2 -0.60 13.48 7.88
C LYS A 2 -0.35 12.54 6.70
N LEU A 3 0.85 11.99 6.61
CA LEU A 3 1.18 10.96 5.63
C LEU A 3 1.16 9.60 6.32
N ILE A 4 0.38 8.66 5.79
CA ILE A 4 0.35 7.28 6.25
C ILE A 4 1.19 6.45 5.27
N VAL A 5 2.13 5.67 5.81
CA VAL A 5 2.94 4.70 5.06
C VAL A 5 2.50 3.32 5.48
N THR A 6 1.97 2.53 4.56
CA THR A 6 1.41 1.20 4.83
C THR A 6 2.16 0.15 4.02
N VAL A 7 2.61 -0.92 4.66
CA VAL A 7 3.22 -2.09 3.99
C VAL A 7 2.22 -3.24 4.07
N VAL A 8 1.79 -3.74 2.92
CA VAL A 8 0.79 -4.81 2.78
C VAL A 8 1.28 -5.90 1.82
N GLN A 9 0.68 -7.08 1.90
CA GLN A 9 1.00 -8.17 0.97
C GLN A 9 0.49 -7.83 -0.44
N ASP A 10 1.22 -8.28 -1.46
CA ASP A 10 0.91 -7.95 -2.87
C ASP A 10 -0.49 -8.42 -3.30
N LYS A 11 -0.95 -9.55 -2.77
CA LYS A 11 -2.29 -10.10 -3.05
C LYS A 11 -3.43 -9.23 -2.49
N ASP A 12 -3.17 -8.47 -1.43
CA ASP A 12 -4.17 -7.65 -0.75
C ASP A 12 -4.16 -6.20 -1.26
N ALA A 13 -3.06 -5.77 -1.88
CA ALA A 13 -2.90 -4.40 -2.36
C ALA A 13 -3.99 -3.93 -3.34
N PRO A 14 -4.44 -4.71 -4.35
CA PRO A 14 -5.48 -4.26 -5.27
C PRO A 14 -6.79 -3.92 -4.55
N ARG A 15 -7.25 -4.81 -3.65
CA ARG A 15 -8.47 -4.61 -2.86
C ARG A 15 -8.36 -3.39 -1.95
N LEU A 16 -7.23 -3.22 -1.25
CA LEU A 16 -7.03 -2.07 -0.37
C LEU A 16 -7.05 -0.74 -1.15
N ILE A 17 -6.45 -0.70 -2.35
CA ILE A 17 -6.47 0.49 -3.20
C ILE A 17 -7.90 0.82 -3.63
N GLU A 18 -8.68 -0.17 -4.06
CA GLU A 18 -10.09 0.01 -4.43
C GLU A 18 -10.91 0.57 -3.25
N ASP A 19 -10.74 0.01 -2.06
CA ASP A 19 -11.43 0.47 -0.84
C ASP A 19 -11.03 1.91 -0.46
N LEU A 20 -9.73 2.24 -0.53
CA LEU A 20 -9.22 3.60 -0.24
C LEU A 20 -9.76 4.63 -1.25
N VAL A 21 -9.72 4.32 -2.54
CA VAL A 21 -10.24 5.20 -3.60
C VAL A 21 -11.75 5.35 -3.47
N GLY A 22 -12.48 4.26 -3.19
CA GLY A 22 -13.93 4.27 -2.94
C GLY A 22 -14.33 5.14 -1.74
N ALA A 23 -13.47 5.21 -0.72
CA ALA A 23 -13.65 6.09 0.44
C ALA A 23 -13.13 7.53 0.24
N GLY A 24 -12.63 7.87 -0.96
CA GLY A 24 -12.16 9.23 -1.30
C GLY A 24 -10.73 9.56 -0.86
N PHE A 25 -9.95 8.57 -0.41
CA PHE A 25 -8.54 8.74 -0.10
C PHE A 25 -7.68 8.65 -1.36
N ARG A 26 -6.55 9.37 -1.35
CA ARG A 26 -5.54 9.29 -2.41
C ARG A 26 -4.38 8.43 -1.93
N ALA A 27 -4.04 7.41 -2.71
CA ALA A 27 -2.95 6.50 -2.42
C ALA A 27 -1.98 6.42 -3.61
N THR A 28 -0.68 6.39 -3.32
CA THR A 28 0.38 6.10 -4.30
C THR A 28 0.99 4.74 -4.00
N LYS A 29 1.06 3.86 -5.00
CA LYS A 29 1.64 2.51 -4.88
C LYS A 29 3.13 2.51 -5.21
N LEU A 30 3.93 1.84 -4.39
CA LEU A 30 5.33 1.52 -4.63
C LEU A 30 5.52 0.00 -4.53
N ALA A 31 6.21 -0.59 -5.50
CA ALA A 31 6.71 -1.96 -5.38
C ALA A 31 7.87 -1.99 -4.38
N SER A 32 7.82 -2.88 -3.40
CA SER A 32 8.83 -3.00 -2.35
C SER A 32 9.17 -4.47 -2.06
N THR A 33 10.17 -4.69 -1.20
CA THR A 33 10.62 -6.03 -0.82
C THR A 33 10.86 -6.06 0.69
N GLY A 34 10.36 -7.11 1.35
CA GLY A 34 10.54 -7.28 2.79
C GLY A 34 11.98 -7.67 3.14
N GLY A 35 12.60 -6.97 4.09
CA GLY A 35 14.01 -7.23 4.46
C GLY A 35 14.25 -8.60 5.12
N PHE A 36 13.24 -9.17 5.78
CA PHE A 36 13.36 -10.47 6.46
C PHE A 36 13.19 -11.65 5.49
N LEU A 37 12.02 -11.76 4.85
CA LEU A 37 11.70 -12.86 3.93
C LEU A 37 12.35 -12.70 2.55
N LYS A 38 12.83 -11.50 2.20
CA LYS A 38 13.32 -11.14 0.86
C LYS A 38 12.28 -11.36 -0.24
N GLU A 39 11.01 -11.24 0.11
CA GLU A 39 9.87 -11.42 -0.78
C GLU A 39 9.20 -10.08 -1.14
N GLY A 40 8.54 -10.05 -2.30
CA GLY A 40 7.79 -8.90 -2.79
C GLY A 40 6.62 -8.53 -1.89
N ASN A 41 6.43 -7.23 -1.68
CA ASN A 41 5.27 -6.66 -1.03
C ASN A 41 4.98 -5.27 -1.62
N THR A 42 3.88 -4.66 -1.20
CA THR A 42 3.46 -3.36 -1.70
C THR A 42 3.48 -2.34 -0.57
N THR A 43 4.12 -1.20 -0.82
CA THR A 43 4.04 -0.02 0.05
C THR A 43 3.05 0.98 -0.55
N LEU A 44 2.13 1.50 0.26
CA LEU A 44 1.21 2.57 -0.10
C LEU A 44 1.54 3.84 0.68
N LEU A 45 1.59 4.96 -0.02
CA LEU A 45 1.63 6.30 0.57
C LEU A 45 0.25 6.92 0.48
N VAL A 46 -0.41 7.15 1.62
CA VAL A 46 -1.77 7.69 1.71
C VAL A 46 -1.73 9.06 2.38
N GLY A 47 -2.27 10.08 1.72
CA GLY A 47 -2.23 11.48 2.15
C GLY A 47 -3.60 12.16 2.18
#